data_AF-A0A837F6H1-F1
#
_entry.id   AF-A0A837F6H1-F1
#
_cell.length_a   1.000
_cell.length_b   1.000
_cell.length_c   1.000
_cell.angle_alpha   90.00
_cell.angle_beta   90.00
_cell.angle_gamma   90.00
#
_symmetry.space_group_name_H-M   'P 1'
#
loop_
_entity.id
_entity.type
_entity.pdbx_description
1 polymer ?
#
loop_
_entity_poly.entity_id
_entity_poly.type
_entity_poly.pdbx_seq_one_letter_code
_entity_poly.pdbx_strand_id
1 'polypeptide(L)' 'MSKATALQPKFNVGDTVNYTDRQGRKQSGKVRHIEGKWTAFGSAYLIYTVQHPSYRNGQMHCGEDVIEGAAQ' A
#
# COMPACT_ATOMS: atom_id res chain seq x y z
N MET A 1 -15.31 3.86 12.62
CA MET A 1 -14.31 2.78 12.37
C MET A 1 -13.52 2.57 13.64
N SER A 2 -13.44 1.33 14.16
CA SER A 2 -12.57 1.03 15.30
C SER A 2 -11.10 1.02 14.86
N LYS A 3 -10.16 1.30 15.77
CA LYS A 3 -8.72 1.29 15.45
C LYS A 3 -8.25 -0.10 14.95
N ALA A 4 -8.88 -1.17 15.42
CA ALA A 4 -8.59 -2.54 14.99
C ALA A 4 -8.96 -2.76 13.51
N THR A 5 -10.09 -2.21 13.06
CA THR A 5 -10.54 -2.33 11.67
C THR A 5 -9.67 -1.53 10.70
N ALA A 6 -9.15 -0.39 11.14
CA ALA A 6 -8.28 0.47 10.31
C ALA A 6 -6.88 -0.13 10.06
N LEU A 7 -6.49 -1.15 10.81
CA LEU A 7 -5.18 -1.80 10.75
C LEU A 7 -5.27 -3.24 10.25
N GLN A 8 -6.37 -3.60 9.60
CA GLN A 8 -6.53 -4.90 8.98
C GLN A 8 -6.20 -4.76 7.48
N PRO A 9 -5.00 -5.18 7.05
CA PRO A 9 -4.60 -5.03 5.66
C PRO A 9 -5.41 -5.94 4.74
N LYS A 10 -5.85 -5.42 3.59
CA LYS A 10 -6.51 -6.21 2.55
C LYS A 10 -5.55 -7.08 1.74
N PHE A 11 -4.28 -6.67 1.66
CA PHE A 11 -3.24 -7.34 0.90
C PHE A 11 -2.12 -7.79 1.83
N ASN A 12 -1.44 -8.88 1.49
CA ASN A 12 -0.36 -9.44 2.29
C ASN A 12 1.00 -9.07 1.70
N VAL A 13 2.03 -9.07 2.56
CA VAL A 13 3.41 -9.05 2.09
C VAL A 13 3.65 -10.27 1.22
N GLY A 14 4.12 -10.05 0.01
CA GLY A 14 4.30 -11.10 -0.98
C GLY A 14 3.32 -11.05 -2.14
N ASP A 15 2.16 -10.43 -1.95
CA ASP A 15 1.14 -10.33 -3.00
C ASP A 15 1.62 -9.42 -4.12
N THR A 16 1.33 -9.78 -5.36
CA THR A 16 1.47 -8.85 -6.49
C THR A 16 0.16 -8.08 -6.61
N VAL A 17 0.24 -6.76 -6.64
CA VAL A 17 -0.92 -5.87 -6.69
C VAL A 17 -0.81 -4.87 -7.82
N ASN A 18 -1.95 -4.43 -8.34
CA ASN A 18 -2.07 -3.32 -9.28
C ASN A 18 -2.30 -2.03 -8.51
N TYR A 19 -1.61 -0.96 -8.88
CA TYR A 19 -1.76 0.35 -8.27
C TYR A 19 -1.56 1.46 -9.30
N THR A 20 -2.10 2.63 -9.02
CA THR A 20 -1.82 3.83 -9.80
C THR A 20 -0.68 4.60 -9.14
N ASP A 21 0.40 4.86 -9.89
CA ASP A 21 1.57 5.58 -9.38
C ASP A 21 1.29 7.08 -9.18
N ARG A 22 2.25 7.81 -8.58
CA ARG A 22 2.11 9.26 -8.36
C ARG A 22 2.00 10.10 -9.64
N GLN A 23 2.29 9.51 -10.80
CA GLN A 23 2.19 10.14 -12.11
C GLN A 23 0.88 9.73 -12.84
N GLY A 24 -0.03 9.02 -12.15
CA GLY A 24 -1.29 8.55 -12.73
C GLY A 24 -1.14 7.33 -13.64
N ARG A 25 0.00 6.64 -13.61
CA ARG A 25 0.24 5.46 -14.46
C ARG A 25 -0.13 4.20 -13.71
N LYS A 26 -0.84 3.30 -14.38
CA LYS A 26 -1.11 1.96 -13.85
C LYS A 26 0.17 1.14 -13.87
N GLN A 27 0.49 0.54 -12.73
CA GLN A 27 1.65 -0.29 -12.51
C GLN A 27 1.26 -1.54 -11.73
N SER A 28 2.11 -2.55 -11.79
CA SER A 28 1.98 -3.75 -10.98
C SER A 28 3.26 -3.96 -10.17
N GLY A 29 3.13 -4.43 -8.95
CA GLY A 29 4.29 -4.67 -8.10
C GLY A 29 3.99 -5.52 -6.88
N LYS A 30 5.05 -6.12 -6.35
CA LYS A 30 4.96 -6.98 -5.17
C LYS A 30 4.92 -6.14 -3.89
N VAL A 31 3.99 -6.40 -2.99
CA VAL A 31 3.96 -5.83 -1.64
C VAL A 31 5.17 -6.33 -0.87
N ARG A 32 6.01 -5.41 -0.41
CA ARG A 32 7.26 -5.70 0.32
C ARG A 32 7.15 -5.45 1.81
N HIS A 33 6.33 -4.49 2.21
CA HIS A 33 6.19 -4.08 3.61
C HIS A 33 4.81 -3.46 3.82
N ILE A 34 4.23 -3.65 5.01
CA ILE A 34 2.98 -3.03 5.44
C ILE A 34 3.22 -2.44 6.83
N GLU A 35 2.96 -1.15 6.99
CA GLU A 35 3.15 -0.41 8.24
C GLU A 35 1.82 0.16 8.73
N GLY A 36 1.46 -0.11 9.98
CA GLY A 36 0.30 0.49 10.64
C GLY A 36 0.70 1.71 11.47
N LYS A 37 0.07 2.86 11.23
CA LYS A 37 0.34 4.11 11.95
C LYS A 37 -0.87 4.58 12.75
N TRP A 38 -0.57 5.20 13.89
CA TRP A 38 -1.53 5.75 14.83
C TRP A 38 -1.13 7.20 15.07
N THR A 39 -2.03 8.14 14.86
CA THR A 39 -1.77 9.54 15.18
C THR A 39 -2.22 9.85 16.60
N ALA A 40 -1.62 10.86 17.22
CA ALA A 40 -2.01 11.33 18.55
C ALA A 40 -3.49 11.77 18.60
N PHE A 41 -4.06 12.16 17.46
CA PHE A 41 -5.47 12.57 17.31
C PHE A 41 -6.43 11.38 17.09
N GLY A 42 -5.95 10.15 17.25
CA GLY A 42 -6.79 8.95 17.24
C GLY A 42 -7.07 8.35 15.87
N SER A 43 -6.49 8.89 14.80
CA SER A 43 -6.57 8.28 13.46
C SER A 43 -5.61 7.10 13.35
N ALA A 44 -6.03 6.04 12.66
CA ALA A 44 -5.18 4.91 12.33
C ALA A 44 -5.26 4.63 10.82
N TYR A 45 -4.13 4.30 10.19
CA TYR A 45 -4.07 4.00 8.76
C TYR A 45 -2.92 3.05 8.44
N LEU A 46 -3.02 2.38 7.30
CA LEU A 46 -1.99 1.48 6.76
C LEU A 46 -1.23 2.17 5.62
N ILE A 47 0.08 1.98 5.61
CA ILE A 47 0.95 2.31 4.48
C ILE A 47 1.51 1.01 3.92
N TYR A 48 1.37 0.84 2.61
CA TYR A 48 1.99 -0.23 1.86
C TYR A 48 3.28 0.27 1.20
N THR A 49 4.30 -0.58 1.18
CA THR A 49 5.46 -0.41 0.31
C THR A 49 5.41 -1.46 -0.78
N VAL A 50 5.24 -1.03 -2.01
CA VAL A 50 5.12 -1.87 -3.19
C VAL A 50 6.35 -1.69 -4.06
N GLN A 51 6.83 -2.77 -4.67
CA GLN A 51 7.91 -2.67 -5.65
C GLN A 51 7.47 -1.83 -6.86
N HIS A 52 8.33 -0.92 -7.31
CA HIS A 52 8.09 -0.05 -8.45
C HIS A 52 9.20 -0.20 -9.50
N PRO A 53 8.87 -0.41 -10.79
CA PRO A 53 9.86 -0.73 -11.81
C PRO A 53 10.80 0.44 -12.16
N SER A 54 10.30 1.68 -12.16
CA SER A 54 11.05 2.85 -12.62
C SER A 54 11.49 3.84 -11.53
N TYR A 55 11.19 3.58 -10.25
CA TYR A 55 11.62 4.47 -9.18
C TYR A 55 13.06 4.15 -8.80
N ARG A 56 13.84 5.18 -8.43
CA ARG A 56 15.27 5.04 -8.12
C ARG A 56 15.55 4.09 -6.94
N ASN A 57 14.66 4.05 -5.95
CA ASN A 57 14.71 3.13 -4.81
C ASN A 57 13.92 1.82 -5.06
N GLY A 58 13.34 1.65 -6.25
CA GLY A 58 12.52 0.50 -6.62
C GLY A 58 11.26 0.31 -5.79
N GLN A 59 10.79 1.35 -5.07
CA GLN A 59 9.73 1.24 -4.08
C GLN A 59 8.77 2.42 -4.14
N MET A 60 7.48 2.12 -4.12
CA MET A 60 6.41 3.09 -3.96
C MET A 60 5.75 2.89 -2.59
N HIS A 61 5.58 4.00 -1.87
CA HIS A 61 4.80 4.05 -0.64
C HIS A 61 3.42 4.62 -0.94
N CYS A 62 2.37 3.88 -0.62
CA CYS A 62 0.99 4.26 -0.88
C CYS A 62 0.04 3.78 0.21
N GLY A 63 -1.12 4.42 0.30
CA GLY A 63 -2.25 3.93 1.08
C GLY A 63 -2.95 2.78 0.38
N GLU A 64 -3.80 2.07 1.11
CA GLU A 64 -4.59 0.97 0.58
C GLU A 64 -5.55 1.41 -0.55
N ASP A 65 -6.02 2.65 -0.48
CA ASP A 65 -6.94 3.29 -1.42
C ASP A 65 -6.36 3.44 -2.84
N VAL A 66 -5.03 3.40 -2.97
CA VAL A 66 -4.32 3.51 -4.24
C VAL A 66 -4.16 2.14 -4.94
N ILE A 67 -4.36 1.05 -4.20
CA ILE A 67 -4.23 -0.31 -4.72
C ILE A 67 -5.57 -0.75 -5.30
N GLU A 68 -5.60 -0.97 -6.62
CA GLU A 68 -6.82 -1.32 -7.36
C GLU A 68 -7.24 -2.78 -7.12
N GLY A 69 -6.29 -3.66 -6.78
CA GLY A 69 -6.55 -5.07 -6.49
C GLY A 69 -5.33 -5.97 -6.65
N ALA A 70 -5.50 -7.26 -6.41
CA ALA A 70 -4.46 -8.26 -6.70
C ALA A 70 -4.22 -8.36 -8.21
N ALA A 71 -2.95 -8.47 -8.62
CA ALA A 71 -2.58 -8.78 -9.98
C ALA A 71 -2.62 -10.31 -10.16
N GLN A 72 -3.39 -10.78 -11.14
CA GLN A 72 -3.48 -12.20 -11.52
C GLN A 72 -2.26 -12.63 -12.34
#